data_AF-A0A4S9CTB3-F1
#
_entry.id   AF-A0A4S9CTB3-F1
#
_cell.length_a   1.000
_cell.length_b   1.000
_cell.length_c   1.000
_cell.angle_alpha   90.00
_cell.angle_beta   90.00
_cell.angle_gamma   90.00
#
_symmetry.space_group_name_H-M   'P 1'
#
loop_
_entity.id
_entity.type
_entity.pdbx_description
1 polymer ?
#
loop_
_entity_poly.entity_id
_entity_poly.type
_entity_poly.pdbx_seq_one_letter_code
_entity_poly.pdbx_strand_id
1 'polypeptide(L)'
;MPPTAHHFTPVYPLHEPQHSFRSKQYAPPRKRKRQQGNDDDSDDSDTNVEPLQPVQSHDINDSYRVAGWPENIPLPGSSFPHSPAVKPKGRQLSSDNLQKELAGLKPPLYVPPPGEQDTTPSLRRHHLSVLTTILHTSLLKHDFVRAGRAWGMILRTDIMGRPLDVRTHGRWGVGAEILMRKFSPENIIDEQLYKKTIISDEGFEAAKDYYERLILQFPHQKTNPNAISSLTFYPAMFGLCIYEIQQKCRLAYERTRKDSPEVEHSDSELGLNGNQEEETSAIKRSELASAASLAARMDELMLSPPFDTYPSLLQLRGAIALWLADLYRTTADSDDDDDENKERASMERAKARRCLDRLKAAGVTAPQMLMDISD
;
A
#
# COMPACT_ATOMS: atom_id res chain seq x y z
N MET A 1 5.58 28.56 7.33
CA MET A 1 6.40 27.47 7.90
C MET A 1 6.37 26.27 6.95
N PRO A 2 7.51 25.62 6.67
CA PRO A 2 7.50 24.40 5.86
C PRO A 2 6.77 23.28 6.61
N PRO A 3 5.91 22.48 5.94
CA PRO A 3 5.25 21.36 6.58
C PRO A 3 6.30 20.31 6.98
N THR A 4 6.40 20.05 8.29
CA THR A 4 7.26 19.00 8.88
C THR A 4 6.65 17.61 8.68
N ALA A 5 7.39 16.52 8.91
CA ALA A 5 6.91 15.14 8.75
C ALA A 5 5.56 14.86 9.43
N HIS A 6 5.29 15.53 10.57
CA HIS A 6 4.01 15.48 11.29
C HIS A 6 2.79 15.90 10.46
N HIS A 7 2.96 16.75 9.44
CA HIS A 7 1.87 17.20 8.56
C HIS A 7 1.50 16.16 7.49
N PHE A 8 2.36 15.15 7.29
CA PHE A 8 2.19 14.09 6.31
C PHE A 8 1.61 12.82 6.91
N THR A 9 1.61 12.69 8.24
CA THR A 9 0.94 11.60 8.96
C THR A 9 -0.34 12.13 9.60
N PRO A 10 -1.53 11.74 9.12
CA PRO A 10 -2.75 12.03 9.87
C PRO A 10 -2.65 11.33 11.23
N VAL A 11 -2.96 12.07 12.30
CA VAL A 11 -3.09 11.48 13.63
C VAL A 11 -4.46 10.79 13.66
N TYR A 12 -4.49 9.50 13.34
CA TYR A 12 -5.69 8.72 13.60
C TYR A 12 -5.82 8.55 15.13
N PRO A 13 -7.01 8.78 15.70
CA PRO A 13 -7.23 8.45 17.10
C PRO A 13 -6.89 6.97 17.29
N LEU A 14 -5.97 6.70 18.23
CA LEU A 14 -5.60 5.36 18.66
C LEU A 14 -6.89 4.65 19.11
N HIS A 15 -7.36 3.76 18.26
CA HIS A 15 -8.53 2.93 18.50
C HIS A 15 -9.85 3.71 18.57
N GLU A 16 -10.47 4.01 17.42
CA GLU A 16 -11.92 4.05 17.41
C GLU A 16 -12.38 2.60 17.64
N PRO A 17 -13.06 2.28 18.77
CA PRO A 17 -13.61 0.95 18.94
C PRO A 17 -14.52 0.73 17.74
N GLN A 18 -14.30 -0.37 17.02
CA GLN A 18 -15.24 -0.84 15.99
C GLN A 18 -16.59 -0.92 16.69
N HIS A 19 -17.43 0.10 16.52
CA HIS A 19 -18.75 0.16 17.13
C HIS A 19 -19.51 -1.01 16.55
N SER A 20 -19.53 -2.12 17.29
CA SER A 20 -20.24 -3.32 16.89
C SER A 20 -21.68 -2.91 16.56
N PHE A 21 -22.26 -3.49 15.51
CA PHE A 21 -23.66 -3.25 15.15
C PHE A 21 -24.62 -3.43 16.34
N ARG A 22 -24.18 -4.18 17.37
CA ARG A 22 -24.85 -4.38 18.66
C ARG A 22 -25.03 -3.10 19.48
N SER A 23 -24.09 -2.14 19.47
CA SER A 23 -24.21 -0.92 20.29
C SER A 23 -25.25 0.06 19.76
N LYS A 24 -25.62 -0.04 18.48
CA LYS A 24 -26.68 0.77 17.87
C LYS A 24 -28.10 0.30 18.25
N GLN A 25 -28.25 -0.93 18.75
CA GLN A 25 -29.57 -1.49 19.13
C GLN A 25 -30.12 -0.93 20.45
N TYR A 26 -29.27 -0.28 21.27
CA TYR A 26 -29.65 0.21 22.60
C TYR A 26 -29.73 1.73 22.72
N ALA A 27 -29.68 2.47 21.60
CA ALA A 27 -29.81 3.93 21.64
C ALA A 27 -31.31 4.33 21.79
N PRO A 28 -31.68 5.11 22.83
CA PRO A 28 -33.07 5.47 23.07
C PRO A 28 -33.60 6.48 22.01
N PRO A 29 -34.84 6.30 21.53
CA PRO A 29 -35.39 7.16 20.48
C PRO A 29 -35.77 8.56 21.01
N ARG A 30 -35.25 9.62 20.36
CA ARG A 30 -35.60 11.02 20.64
C ARG A 30 -36.94 11.37 19.99
N LYS A 31 -37.91 11.80 20.80
CA LYS A 31 -39.27 12.21 20.36
C LYS A 31 -39.22 13.48 19.50
N ARG A 32 -39.90 13.49 18.34
CA ARG A 32 -40.12 14.67 17.49
C ARG A 32 -41.62 15.06 17.42
N LYS A 33 -41.83 16.37 17.33
CA LYS A 33 -43.08 17.15 17.35
C LYS A 33 -43.78 17.07 15.99
N ARG A 34 -45.10 16.84 16.00
CA ARG A 34 -45.99 16.70 14.83
C ARG A 34 -46.35 18.09 14.25
N GLN A 35 -46.25 18.24 12.93
CA GLN A 35 -46.87 19.34 12.18
C GLN A 35 -47.57 18.76 10.94
N GLN A 36 -48.54 19.52 10.44
CA GLN A 36 -49.78 19.11 9.79
C GLN A 36 -49.82 19.71 8.37
N GLY A 37 -50.38 19.00 7.39
CA GLY A 37 -51.05 19.66 6.26
C GLY A 37 -50.75 19.16 4.84
N ASN A 38 -51.82 18.65 4.23
CA ASN A 38 -52.29 18.72 2.84
C ASN A 38 -51.86 17.72 1.77
N ASP A 39 -52.92 17.03 1.32
CA ASP A 39 -53.13 16.20 0.15
C ASP A 39 -53.23 17.04 -1.13
N ASP A 40 -52.86 16.46 -2.28
CA ASP A 40 -53.59 16.67 -3.54
C ASP A 40 -53.33 15.50 -4.51
N ASP A 41 -54.42 14.95 -5.05
CA ASP A 41 -54.50 13.80 -5.94
C ASP A 41 -54.21 14.18 -7.40
N SER A 42 -53.72 13.24 -8.21
CA SER A 42 -53.93 13.21 -9.67
C SER A 42 -53.74 11.80 -10.23
N ASP A 43 -54.81 11.31 -10.85
CA ASP A 43 -55.04 10.02 -11.48
C ASP A 43 -54.42 9.94 -12.89
N ASP A 44 -54.05 8.74 -13.35
CA ASP A 44 -54.33 8.28 -14.73
C ASP A 44 -53.88 6.81 -14.98
N SER A 45 -54.86 6.07 -15.50
CA SER A 45 -54.92 4.74 -16.14
C SER A 45 -53.79 4.45 -17.18
N ASP A 46 -53.53 3.27 -17.75
CA ASP A 46 -54.27 2.03 -18.10
C ASP A 46 -53.19 1.09 -18.73
N THR A 47 -53.10 -0.23 -18.58
CA THR A 47 -53.82 -1.27 -19.35
C THR A 47 -53.12 -2.62 -19.11
N ASN A 48 -53.91 -3.68 -19.03
CA ASN A 48 -53.51 -5.07 -18.87
C ASN A 48 -53.59 -5.79 -20.24
N VAL A 49 -52.60 -6.62 -20.60
CA VAL A 49 -52.69 -7.54 -21.75
C VAL A 49 -52.17 -8.91 -21.32
N GLU A 50 -53.08 -9.87 -21.34
CA GLU A 50 -52.86 -11.29 -21.02
C GLU A 50 -52.22 -12.05 -22.21
N PRO A 51 -51.45 -13.14 -21.97
CA PRO A 51 -50.61 -13.77 -22.98
C PRO A 51 -51.27 -14.96 -23.70
N LEU A 52 -51.00 -15.09 -25.01
CA LEU A 52 -51.30 -16.30 -25.79
C LEU A 52 -50.21 -17.36 -25.64
N GLN A 53 -50.62 -18.59 -25.38
CA GLN A 53 -49.82 -19.81 -25.26
C GLN A 53 -49.25 -20.30 -26.61
N PRO A 54 -48.18 -21.13 -26.57
CA PRO A 54 -48.03 -22.19 -27.56
C PRO A 54 -47.73 -23.58 -26.96
N VAL A 55 -48.61 -24.52 -27.34
CA VAL A 55 -48.39 -25.89 -27.86
C VAL A 55 -47.29 -26.78 -27.24
N GLN A 56 -47.76 -27.90 -26.67
CA GLN A 56 -47.03 -29.04 -26.13
C GLN A 56 -46.29 -29.86 -27.21
N SER A 57 -45.07 -30.29 -26.89
CA SER A 57 -44.43 -31.47 -27.47
C SER A 57 -43.97 -32.37 -26.32
N HIS A 58 -44.50 -33.59 -26.27
CA HIS A 58 -44.28 -34.56 -25.19
C HIS A 58 -42.84 -35.07 -25.17
N ASP A 59 -42.11 -34.78 -24.10
CA ASP A 59 -40.74 -35.26 -23.86
C ASP A 59 -40.76 -36.38 -22.80
N ILE A 60 -39.97 -37.42 -23.03
CA ILE A 60 -39.97 -38.68 -22.27
C ILE A 60 -39.43 -38.49 -20.83
N ASN A 61 -38.87 -37.31 -20.53
CA ASN A 61 -38.39 -36.88 -19.22
C ASN A 61 -39.39 -36.00 -18.46
N ASP A 62 -40.69 -36.13 -18.74
CA ASP A 62 -41.69 -35.27 -18.11
C ASP A 62 -41.71 -35.48 -16.58
N SER A 63 -41.38 -34.43 -15.85
CA SER A 63 -41.15 -34.47 -14.40
C SER A 63 -42.43 -34.85 -13.64
N TYR A 64 -43.59 -34.57 -14.24
CA TYR A 64 -44.92 -34.97 -13.77
C TYR A 64 -45.10 -36.48 -13.75
N ARG A 65 -44.68 -37.16 -14.82
CA ARG A 65 -44.77 -38.63 -14.95
C ARG A 65 -43.89 -39.33 -13.93
N VAL A 66 -42.66 -38.85 -13.74
CA VAL A 66 -41.71 -39.41 -12.77
C VAL A 66 -42.19 -39.21 -11.33
N ALA A 67 -42.85 -38.09 -11.04
CA ALA A 67 -43.40 -37.77 -9.73
C ALA A 67 -44.77 -38.43 -9.44
N GLY A 68 -45.36 -39.15 -10.40
CA GLY A 68 -46.71 -39.72 -10.25
C GLY A 68 -47.82 -38.66 -10.16
N TRP A 69 -47.56 -37.44 -10.64
CA TRP A 69 -48.48 -36.32 -10.63
C TRP A 69 -49.23 -36.21 -11.97
N PRO A 70 -50.57 -36.00 -11.97
CA PRO A 70 -51.33 -35.85 -13.20
C PRO A 70 -51.02 -34.51 -13.90
N GLU A 71 -50.78 -34.54 -15.21
CA GLU A 71 -50.44 -33.36 -16.06
C GLU A 71 -51.45 -32.21 -15.96
N ASN A 72 -52.71 -32.50 -15.59
CA ASN A 72 -53.79 -31.52 -15.53
C ASN A 72 -53.85 -30.73 -14.21
N ILE A 73 -52.91 -30.95 -13.29
CA ILE A 73 -52.84 -30.24 -12.01
C ILE A 73 -51.51 -29.47 -11.96
N PRO A 74 -51.52 -28.13 -11.82
CA PRO A 74 -50.28 -27.38 -11.68
C PRO A 74 -49.53 -27.83 -10.42
N LEU A 75 -48.21 -27.98 -10.52
CA LEU A 75 -47.36 -28.30 -9.36
C LEU A 75 -47.60 -27.27 -8.24
N PRO A 76 -47.56 -27.69 -6.97
CA PRO A 76 -47.71 -26.76 -5.87
C PRO A 76 -46.55 -25.77 -5.98
N GLY A 77 -46.87 -24.48 -6.04
CA GLY A 77 -45.89 -23.41 -6.24
C GLY A 77 -44.75 -23.44 -5.22
N SER A 78 -43.68 -22.70 -5.51
CA SER A 78 -42.39 -22.68 -4.80
C SER A 78 -42.41 -22.22 -3.33
N SER A 79 -43.55 -22.32 -2.66
CA SER A 79 -43.80 -22.03 -1.25
C SER A 79 -43.43 -23.20 -0.34
N PHE A 80 -42.41 -23.99 -0.70
CA PHE A 80 -41.91 -25.07 0.15
C PHE A 80 -40.73 -24.55 0.98
N PRO A 81 -40.68 -24.80 2.29
CA PRO A 81 -39.79 -24.11 3.25
C PRO A 81 -38.27 -24.34 3.07
N HIS A 82 -37.83 -25.04 2.02
CA HIS A 82 -36.42 -25.29 1.72
C HIS A 82 -36.01 -24.95 0.29
N SER A 83 -36.73 -24.09 -0.44
CA SER A 83 -36.24 -23.63 -1.74
C SER A 83 -34.94 -22.81 -1.58
N PRO A 84 -33.88 -23.08 -2.37
CA PRO A 84 -32.65 -22.30 -2.31
C PRO A 84 -32.93 -20.83 -2.66
N ALA A 85 -32.43 -19.90 -1.84
CA ALA A 85 -32.65 -18.47 -2.02
C ALA A 85 -32.17 -18.01 -3.41
N VAL A 86 -33.11 -17.50 -4.22
CA VAL A 86 -32.80 -16.89 -5.51
C VAL A 86 -31.89 -15.69 -5.24
N LYS A 87 -30.62 -15.77 -5.67
CA LYS A 87 -29.70 -14.63 -5.59
C LYS A 87 -30.19 -13.57 -6.59
N PRO A 88 -30.63 -12.38 -6.16
CA PRO A 88 -31.04 -11.35 -7.10
C PRO A 88 -29.81 -10.96 -7.93
N LYS A 89 -29.94 -11.01 -9.26
CA LYS A 89 -28.96 -10.41 -10.18
C LYS A 89 -28.81 -8.94 -9.76
N GLY A 90 -27.63 -8.56 -9.30
CA GLY A 90 -27.35 -7.26 -8.71
C GLY A 90 -27.56 -6.12 -9.71
N ARG A 91 -28.79 -5.63 -9.82
CA ARG A 91 -29.05 -4.26 -10.28
C ARG A 91 -28.54 -3.37 -9.15
N GLN A 92 -27.53 -2.54 -9.43
CA GLN A 92 -27.11 -1.48 -8.51
C GLN A 92 -28.34 -0.62 -8.23
N LEU A 93 -28.97 -0.84 -7.08
CA LEU A 93 -30.14 -0.10 -6.67
C LEU A 93 -29.69 1.34 -6.43
N SER A 94 -30.18 2.27 -7.24
CA SER A 94 -30.03 3.69 -6.93
C SER A 94 -30.61 3.95 -5.55
N SER A 95 -29.99 4.89 -4.82
CA SER A 95 -30.39 5.27 -3.46
C SER A 95 -31.90 5.47 -3.33
N ASP A 96 -32.53 6.06 -4.35
CA ASP A 96 -33.96 6.37 -4.37
C ASP A 96 -34.84 5.12 -4.48
N ASN A 97 -34.41 4.12 -5.26
CA ASN A 97 -35.13 2.85 -5.37
C ASN A 97 -35.04 2.05 -4.06
N LEU A 98 -33.87 2.08 -3.40
CA LEU A 98 -33.68 1.49 -2.08
C LEU A 98 -34.56 2.16 -1.01
N GLN A 99 -34.68 3.49 -1.03
CA GLN A 99 -35.55 4.22 -0.10
C GLN A 99 -37.02 3.85 -0.29
N LYS A 100 -37.48 3.71 -1.54
CA LYS A 100 -38.85 3.28 -1.85
C LYS A 100 -39.13 1.85 -1.38
N GLU A 101 -38.15 0.95 -1.55
CA GLU A 101 -38.26 -0.45 -1.13
C GLU A 101 -38.27 -0.58 0.40
N LEU A 102 -37.42 0.17 1.11
CA LEU A 102 -37.38 0.23 2.58
C LEU A 102 -38.64 0.85 3.19
N ALA A 103 -39.21 1.86 2.51
CA ALA A 103 -40.49 2.47 2.90
C ALA A 103 -41.70 1.55 2.66
N GLY A 104 -41.59 0.60 1.72
CA GLY A 104 -42.62 -0.40 1.44
C GLY A 104 -42.66 -1.59 2.41
N LEU A 105 -41.66 -1.75 3.29
CA LEU A 105 -41.64 -2.79 4.31
C LEU A 105 -42.75 -2.58 5.35
N LYS A 106 -43.24 -3.66 5.97
CA LYS A 106 -44.18 -3.62 7.11
C LYS A 106 -43.50 -4.22 8.33
N PRO A 107 -43.03 -3.43 9.32
CA PRO A 107 -43.17 -1.97 9.46
C PRO A 107 -42.23 -1.16 8.54
N PRO A 108 -42.63 0.05 8.11
CA PRO A 108 -41.85 0.85 7.18
C PRO A 108 -40.58 1.37 7.85
N LEU A 109 -39.43 1.11 7.23
CA LEU A 109 -38.15 1.64 7.68
C LEU A 109 -37.86 2.93 6.92
N TYR A 110 -38.22 4.06 7.52
CA TYR A 110 -37.93 5.36 6.94
C TYR A 110 -36.47 5.76 7.20
N VAL A 111 -35.65 5.79 6.15
CA VAL A 111 -34.37 6.50 6.18
C VAL A 111 -34.71 7.98 5.96
N PRO A 112 -34.38 8.90 6.91
CA PRO A 112 -34.61 10.32 6.69
C PRO A 112 -33.98 10.74 5.36
N PRO A 113 -34.68 11.55 4.53
CA PRO A 113 -34.09 12.05 3.31
C PRO A 113 -32.79 12.77 3.66
N PRO A 114 -31.78 12.71 2.77
CA PRO A 114 -30.67 13.63 2.73
C PRO A 114 -31.07 15.03 3.21
N GLY A 115 -30.85 15.37 4.48
CA GLY A 115 -30.91 16.76 4.90
C GLY A 115 -29.88 17.53 4.07
N GLU A 116 -30.02 18.85 3.94
CA GLU A 116 -29.15 19.76 3.17
C GLU A 116 -27.62 19.53 3.31
N GLN A 117 -27.19 18.75 4.31
CA GLN A 117 -25.85 18.18 4.49
C GLN A 117 -25.35 17.31 3.31
N ASP A 118 -26.21 16.73 2.47
CA ASP A 118 -25.80 15.83 1.38
C ASP A 118 -25.42 16.54 0.06
N THR A 119 -25.55 17.87 -0.01
CA THR A 119 -24.87 18.67 -1.05
C THR A 119 -23.38 18.87 -0.74
N THR A 120 -23.01 18.95 0.55
CA THR A 120 -21.62 19.09 1.01
C THR A 120 -20.67 17.94 0.60
N PRO A 121 -21.05 16.65 0.55
CA PRO A 121 -20.18 15.61 0.04
C PRO A 121 -19.89 15.77 -1.46
N SER A 122 -20.77 16.39 -2.26
CA SER A 122 -20.46 16.67 -3.67
C SER A 122 -19.35 17.71 -3.80
N LEU A 123 -19.42 18.80 -3.02
CA LEU A 123 -18.39 19.84 -3.00
C LEU A 123 -17.08 19.33 -2.41
N ARG A 124 -17.12 18.55 -1.32
CA ARG A 124 -15.92 17.93 -0.74
C ARG A 124 -15.27 16.93 -1.69
N ARG A 125 -16.05 16.11 -2.39
CA ARG A 125 -15.53 15.22 -3.45
C ARG A 125 -14.92 16.00 -4.60
N HIS A 126 -15.55 17.11 -5.01
CA HIS A 126 -14.97 17.99 -6.02
C HIS A 126 -13.66 18.62 -5.54
N HIS A 127 -13.61 19.12 -4.31
CA HIS A 127 -12.40 19.67 -3.71
C HIS A 127 -11.28 18.62 -3.59
N LEU A 128 -11.61 17.40 -3.16
CA LEU A 128 -10.68 16.26 -3.17
C LEU A 128 -10.16 16.00 -4.58
N SER A 129 -11.05 15.96 -5.59
CA SER A 129 -10.67 15.78 -6.99
C SER A 129 -9.70 16.87 -7.45
N VAL A 130 -9.95 18.13 -7.11
CA VAL A 130 -9.07 19.26 -7.44
C VAL A 130 -7.73 19.15 -6.71
N LEU A 131 -7.73 18.79 -5.42
CA LEU A 131 -6.49 18.62 -4.67
C LEU A 131 -5.65 17.46 -5.22
N THR A 132 -6.29 16.35 -5.59
CA THR A 132 -5.62 15.19 -6.19
C THR A 132 -5.06 15.53 -7.58
N THR A 133 -5.75 16.33 -8.41
CA THR A 133 -5.19 16.78 -9.69
C THR A 133 -4.02 17.75 -9.49
N ILE A 134 -4.10 18.66 -8.52
CA ILE A 134 -2.97 19.54 -8.16
C ILE A 134 -1.78 18.71 -7.67
N LEU A 135 -2.01 17.67 -6.87
CA LEU A 135 -0.97 16.76 -6.39
C LEU A 135 -0.25 16.09 -7.58
N HIS A 136 -0.98 15.42 -8.47
CA HIS A 136 -0.35 14.71 -9.59
C HIS A 136 0.33 15.66 -10.59
N THR A 137 -0.26 16.83 -10.86
CA THR A 137 0.37 17.82 -11.75
C THR A 137 1.63 18.44 -11.14
N SER A 138 1.66 18.67 -9.82
CA SER A 138 2.87 19.14 -9.14
C SER A 138 3.96 18.08 -9.05
N LEU A 139 3.62 16.80 -8.86
CA LEU A 139 4.58 15.69 -8.94
C LEU A 139 5.20 15.57 -10.34
N LEU A 140 4.41 15.68 -11.41
CA LEU A 140 4.89 15.67 -12.79
C LEU A 140 5.79 16.88 -13.12
N LYS A 141 5.51 18.03 -12.51
CA LYS A 141 6.34 19.24 -12.64
C LYS A 141 7.55 19.26 -11.71
N HIS A 142 7.72 18.23 -10.88
CA HIS A 142 8.74 18.16 -9.82
C HIS A 142 8.67 19.30 -8.78
N ASP A 143 7.49 19.90 -8.59
CA ASP A 143 7.23 20.89 -7.53
C ASP A 143 6.77 20.17 -6.26
N PHE A 144 7.74 19.68 -5.48
CA PHE A 144 7.49 18.88 -4.29
C PHE A 144 6.96 19.70 -3.11
N VAL A 145 7.22 21.01 -3.09
CA VAL A 145 6.71 21.90 -2.04
C VAL A 145 5.20 22.08 -2.19
N ARG A 146 4.72 22.31 -3.41
CA ARG A 146 3.28 22.43 -3.69
C ARG A 146 2.58 21.08 -3.57
N ALA A 147 3.21 20.00 -4.02
CA ALA A 147 2.73 18.64 -3.84
C ALA A 147 2.52 18.32 -2.35
N GLY A 148 3.50 18.66 -1.50
CA GLY A 148 3.41 18.43 -0.05
C GLY A 148 2.28 19.21 0.62
N ARG A 149 2.00 20.44 0.17
CA ARG A 149 0.85 21.22 0.68
C ARG A 149 -0.48 20.60 0.24
N ALA A 150 -0.61 20.22 -1.03
CA ALA A 150 -1.81 19.56 -1.54
C ALA A 150 -2.05 18.23 -0.82
N TRP A 151 -0.99 17.44 -0.60
CA TRP A 151 -1.03 16.20 0.16
C TRP A 151 -1.52 16.41 1.60
N GLY A 152 -0.94 17.38 2.31
CA GLY A 152 -1.38 17.73 3.66
C GLY A 152 -2.84 18.18 3.71
N MET A 153 -3.35 18.85 2.67
CA MET A 153 -4.78 19.20 2.58
C MET A 153 -5.65 17.96 2.37
N ILE A 154 -5.25 17.03 1.48
CA ILE A 154 -5.96 15.77 1.23
C ILE A 154 -6.12 14.96 2.52
N LEU A 155 -5.06 14.86 3.33
CA LEU A 155 -5.09 14.13 4.60
C LEU A 155 -6.05 14.73 5.64
N ARG A 156 -6.33 16.03 5.56
CA ARG A 156 -7.29 16.71 6.44
C ARG A 156 -8.71 16.73 5.88
N THR A 157 -8.93 16.25 4.65
CA THR A 157 -10.28 16.16 4.10
C THR A 157 -11.02 14.96 4.66
N ASP A 158 -12.15 15.21 5.31
CA ASP A 158 -13.05 14.17 5.83
C ASP A 158 -14.15 13.85 4.82
N ILE A 159 -14.18 12.60 4.34
CA ILE A 159 -15.22 12.08 3.46
C ILE A 159 -16.24 11.36 4.34
N MET A 160 -17.46 11.90 4.42
CA MET A 160 -18.56 11.32 5.21
C MET A 160 -18.18 11.09 6.69
N GLY A 161 -17.39 12.01 7.26
CA GLY A 161 -16.93 11.93 8.66
C GLY A 161 -15.82 10.92 8.90
N ARG A 162 -15.24 10.31 7.86
CA ARG A 162 -14.05 9.46 7.97
C ARG A 162 -12.83 10.18 7.36
N PRO A 163 -11.71 10.26 8.10
CA PRO A 163 -10.47 10.74 7.51
C PRO A 163 -10.02 9.80 6.40
N LEU A 164 -9.36 10.36 5.39
CA LEU A 164 -8.84 9.62 4.26
C LEU A 164 -7.80 8.58 4.73
N ASP A 165 -7.99 7.30 4.41
CA ASP A 165 -7.05 6.23 4.78
C ASP A 165 -5.79 6.27 3.91
N VAL A 166 -4.63 6.50 4.53
CA VAL A 166 -3.30 6.56 3.88
C VAL A 166 -2.87 5.20 3.32
N ARG A 167 -3.43 4.11 3.83
CA ARG A 167 -3.10 2.76 3.35
C ARG A 167 -3.59 2.52 1.93
N THR A 168 -4.72 3.10 1.57
CA THR A 168 -5.36 2.83 0.26
C THR A 168 -4.54 3.39 -0.91
N HIS A 169 -4.56 2.70 -2.05
CA HIS A 169 -3.99 3.17 -3.32
C HIS A 169 -2.50 3.59 -3.31
N GLY A 170 -1.67 3.01 -2.44
CA GLY A 170 -0.23 3.32 -2.40
C GLY A 170 0.08 4.75 -1.93
N ARG A 171 -0.89 5.42 -1.32
CA ARG A 171 -0.80 6.80 -0.82
C ARG A 171 0.31 7.02 0.21
N TRP A 172 0.57 6.01 1.02
CA TRP A 172 1.70 6.00 1.95
C TRP A 172 3.05 6.17 1.22
N GLY A 173 3.23 5.55 0.06
CA GLY A 173 4.46 5.68 -0.74
C GLY A 173 4.62 7.09 -1.31
N VAL A 174 3.53 7.71 -1.77
CA VAL A 174 3.51 9.09 -2.27
C VAL A 174 3.93 10.08 -1.19
N GLY A 175 3.45 9.89 0.05
CA GLY A 175 3.85 10.73 1.19
C GLY A 175 5.36 10.68 1.46
N ALA A 176 5.93 9.47 1.46
CA ALA A 176 7.37 9.27 1.62
C ALA A 176 8.18 9.89 0.47
N GLU A 177 7.74 9.69 -0.77
CA GLU A 177 8.42 10.25 -1.95
C GLU A 177 8.46 11.77 -1.93
N ILE A 178 7.36 12.42 -1.56
CA ILE A 178 7.32 13.88 -1.43
C ILE A 178 8.30 14.34 -0.35
N LEU A 179 8.36 13.66 0.80
CA LEU A 179 9.28 14.01 1.87
C LEU A 179 10.74 13.88 1.42
N MET A 180 11.11 12.80 0.73
CA MET A 180 12.47 12.60 0.23
C MET A 180 12.91 13.69 -0.75
N ARG A 181 12.01 14.12 -1.62
CA ARG A 181 12.32 15.07 -2.71
C ARG A 181 12.14 16.53 -2.33
N LYS A 182 11.34 16.83 -1.30
CA LYS A 182 11.08 18.20 -0.82
C LYS A 182 12.33 18.93 -0.32
N PHE A 183 13.29 18.19 0.24
CA PHE A 183 14.55 18.75 0.73
C PHE A 183 15.68 18.64 -0.29
N SER A 184 15.38 18.20 -1.52
CA SER A 184 16.36 18.24 -2.61
C SER A 184 16.64 19.71 -2.95
N PRO A 185 17.91 20.13 -3.04
CA PRO A 185 18.24 21.53 -3.30
C PRO A 185 17.73 21.93 -4.69
N GLU A 186 16.77 22.84 -4.76
CA GLU A 186 16.17 23.34 -6.01
C GLU A 186 17.14 24.16 -6.90
N ASN A 187 18.41 24.30 -6.52
CA ASN A 187 19.39 25.15 -7.21
C ASN A 187 20.55 24.36 -7.83
N ILE A 188 20.32 23.69 -8.96
CA ILE A 188 21.33 23.61 -10.02
C ILE A 188 20.60 23.77 -11.36
N ILE A 189 20.65 25.00 -11.87
CA ILE A 189 20.38 25.31 -13.27
C ILE A 189 21.59 24.75 -14.03
N ASP A 190 21.50 23.51 -14.50
CA ASP A 190 22.28 23.08 -15.66
C ASP A 190 21.57 21.96 -16.41
N GLU A 191 21.35 22.21 -17.68
CA GLU A 191 20.24 21.64 -18.47
C GLU A 191 20.61 20.33 -19.18
N GLN A 192 21.78 19.74 -18.92
CA GLN A 192 22.36 18.78 -19.87
C GLN A 192 22.91 17.45 -19.33
N LEU A 193 22.97 17.17 -18.03
CA LEU A 193 23.42 15.84 -17.59
C LEU A 193 22.90 15.45 -16.21
N TYR A 194 21.81 14.70 -16.18
CA TYR A 194 21.30 14.01 -14.99
C TYR A 194 21.08 14.91 -13.77
N LYS A 195 19.82 15.32 -13.58
CA LYS A 195 19.17 15.34 -12.25
C LYS A 195 19.31 13.97 -11.59
N LYS A 196 20.54 13.57 -11.25
CA LYS A 196 20.84 12.42 -10.43
C LYS A 196 20.17 12.75 -9.13
N THR A 197 19.18 11.95 -8.82
CA THR A 197 18.25 12.00 -7.70
C THR A 197 18.97 11.95 -6.36
N ILE A 198 19.78 12.97 -6.05
CA ILE A 198 20.44 13.12 -4.76
C ILE A 198 19.34 13.39 -3.76
N ILE A 199 19.00 12.35 -3.01
CA ILE A 199 18.14 12.50 -1.84
C ILE A 199 18.97 13.28 -0.83
N SER A 200 18.40 14.36 -0.32
CA SER A 200 18.99 15.09 0.79
C SER A 200 18.95 14.23 2.05
N ASP A 201 20.01 14.25 2.85
CA ASP A 201 20.06 13.50 4.11
C ASP A 201 18.87 13.87 5.03
N GLU A 202 18.46 15.15 5.04
CA GLU A 202 17.27 15.61 5.78
C GLU A 202 15.97 15.00 5.23
N GLY A 203 15.86 14.86 3.90
CA GLY A 203 14.71 14.25 3.25
C GLY A 203 14.61 12.75 3.50
N PHE A 204 15.76 12.08 3.60
CA PHE A 204 15.82 10.67 3.98
C PHE A 204 15.36 10.46 5.42
N GLU A 205 15.89 11.23 6.37
CA GLU A 205 15.52 11.12 7.78
C GLU A 205 14.02 11.41 7.98
N ALA A 206 13.50 12.45 7.33
CA ALA A 206 12.07 12.76 7.36
C ALA A 206 11.19 11.62 6.79
N ALA A 207 11.65 10.92 5.76
CA ALA A 207 10.94 9.80 5.17
C ALA A 207 11.03 8.53 6.04
N LYS A 208 12.17 8.28 6.69
CA LYS A 208 12.33 7.21 7.68
C LYS A 208 11.38 7.43 8.87
N ASP A 209 11.37 8.64 9.43
CA ASP A 209 10.45 9.06 10.50
C ASP A 209 8.99 8.86 10.10
N TYR A 210 8.64 9.16 8.85
CA TYR A 210 7.31 8.96 8.31
C TYR A 210 6.90 7.49 8.30
N TYR A 211 7.78 6.59 7.84
CA TYR A 211 7.52 5.15 7.88
C TYR A 211 7.42 4.60 9.30
N GLU A 212 8.29 5.04 10.21
CA GLU A 212 8.27 4.62 11.61
C GLU A 212 6.94 5.00 12.29
N ARG A 213 6.43 6.20 12.02
CA ARG A 213 5.10 6.63 12.47
C ARG A 213 3.99 5.76 11.89
N LEU A 214 4.04 5.43 10.59
CA LEU A 214 3.05 4.54 9.97
C LEU A 214 3.07 3.13 10.57
N ILE A 215 4.25 2.60 10.88
CA ILE A 215 4.41 1.29 11.52
C ILE A 215 3.76 1.28 12.91
N LEU A 216 3.96 2.35 13.69
CA LEU A 216 3.35 2.51 15.01
C LEU A 216 1.83 2.70 14.94
N GLN A 217 1.34 3.44 13.94
CA GLN A 217 -0.09 3.69 13.73
C GLN A 217 -0.85 2.47 13.22
N PHE A 218 -0.21 1.63 12.41
CA PHE A 218 -0.83 0.47 11.78
C PHE A 218 -0.06 -0.84 12.09
N PRO A 219 -0.08 -1.31 13.36
CA PRO A 219 0.48 -2.61 13.70
C PRO A 219 -0.24 -3.73 12.94
N HIS A 220 0.46 -4.83 12.71
CA HIS A 220 -0.12 -6.02 12.12
C HIS A 220 -1.26 -6.60 12.99
N GLN A 221 -2.43 -6.78 12.39
CA GLN A 221 -3.60 -7.37 13.04
C GLN A 221 -3.92 -8.72 12.41
N LYS A 222 -3.95 -9.78 13.23
CA LYS A 222 -4.28 -11.15 12.78
C LYS A 222 -5.71 -11.28 12.22
N THR A 223 -6.60 -10.36 12.59
CA THR A 223 -8.00 -10.33 12.15
C THR A 223 -8.17 -9.97 10.69
N ASN A 224 -7.26 -9.15 10.14
CA ASN A 224 -7.30 -8.66 8.76
C ASN A 224 -5.92 -8.84 8.11
N PRO A 225 -5.55 -10.06 7.71
CA PRO A 225 -4.20 -10.35 7.18
C PRO A 225 -3.89 -9.61 5.88
N ASN A 226 -4.91 -9.32 5.06
CA ASN A 226 -4.74 -8.63 3.77
C ASN A 226 -4.71 -7.10 3.90
N ALA A 227 -4.85 -6.55 5.12
CA ALA A 227 -4.76 -5.12 5.31
C ALA A 227 -3.29 -4.67 5.24
N ILE A 228 -3.06 -3.57 4.54
CA ILE A 228 -1.77 -2.87 4.56
C ILE A 228 -1.45 -2.53 6.01
N SER A 229 -0.31 -3.00 6.47
CA SER A 229 0.09 -3.03 7.88
C SER A 229 1.60 -2.83 7.99
N SER A 230 2.14 -2.91 9.20
CA SER A 230 3.59 -2.89 9.42
C SER A 230 4.37 -3.81 8.46
N LEU A 231 3.81 -4.98 8.09
CA LEU A 231 4.41 -5.91 7.11
C LEU A 231 4.68 -5.29 5.74
N THR A 232 3.89 -4.31 5.31
CA THR A 232 4.09 -3.62 4.02
C THR A 232 5.03 -2.41 4.15
N PHE A 233 5.07 -1.77 5.32
CA PHE A 233 5.88 -0.58 5.53
C PHE A 233 7.35 -0.91 5.81
N TYR A 234 7.64 -2.01 6.51
CA TYR A 234 9.02 -2.42 6.80
C TYR A 234 9.86 -2.66 5.54
N PRO A 235 9.43 -3.49 4.56
CA PRO A 235 10.19 -3.67 3.32
C PRO A 235 10.45 -2.35 2.57
N ALA A 236 9.48 -1.43 2.57
CA ALA A 236 9.64 -0.14 1.91
C ALA A 236 10.67 0.75 2.62
N MET A 237 10.64 0.77 3.96
CA MET A 237 11.59 1.52 4.78
C MET A 237 13.01 0.94 4.68
N PHE A 238 13.17 -0.38 4.73
CA PHE A 238 14.47 -1.02 4.51
C PHE A 238 14.98 -0.84 3.07
N GLY A 239 14.10 -0.91 2.07
CA GLY A 239 14.44 -0.61 0.67
C GLY A 239 14.96 0.82 0.51
N LEU A 240 14.34 1.79 1.21
CA LEU A 240 14.81 3.16 1.27
C LEU A 240 16.20 3.27 1.91
N CYS A 241 16.46 2.58 3.03
CA CYS A 241 17.80 2.54 3.66
C CYS A 241 18.87 1.96 2.74
N ILE A 242 18.56 0.88 1.99
CA ILE A 242 19.51 0.30 1.02
C ILE A 242 19.84 1.32 -0.07
N TYR A 243 18.82 2.00 -0.61
CA TYR A 243 19.02 3.00 -1.65
C TYR A 243 19.91 4.14 -1.15
N GLU A 244 19.73 4.60 0.09
CA GLU A 244 20.58 5.64 0.69
C GLU A 244 22.04 5.21 0.78
N ILE A 245 22.32 4.01 1.31
CA ILE A 245 23.69 3.49 1.43
C ILE A 245 24.34 3.41 0.04
N GLN A 246 23.66 2.79 -0.93
CA GLN A 246 24.17 2.66 -2.31
C GLN A 246 24.39 4.02 -2.96
N GLN A 247 23.51 4.98 -2.71
CA GLN A 247 23.65 6.34 -3.21
C GLN A 247 24.88 7.03 -2.63
N LYS A 248 25.08 6.97 -1.31
CA LYS A 248 26.24 7.57 -0.64
C LYS A 248 27.55 6.98 -1.16
N CYS A 249 27.62 5.65 -1.31
CA CYS A 249 28.78 4.98 -1.88
C CYS A 249 29.05 5.42 -3.31
N ARG A 250 28.03 5.40 -4.18
CA ARG A 250 28.18 5.82 -5.58
C ARG A 250 28.66 7.27 -5.70
N LEU A 251 28.19 8.17 -4.84
CA LEU A 251 28.64 9.57 -4.82
C LEU A 251 30.07 9.69 -4.30
N ALA A 252 30.47 8.88 -3.31
CA ALA A 252 31.84 8.85 -2.82
C ALA A 252 32.82 8.39 -3.90
N TYR A 253 32.49 7.33 -4.65
CA TYR A 253 33.30 6.87 -5.78
C TYR A 253 33.43 7.92 -6.89
N GLU A 254 32.37 8.67 -7.18
CA GLU A 254 32.43 9.75 -8.18
C GLU A 254 33.32 10.92 -7.74
N ARG A 255 33.40 11.21 -6.44
CA ARG A 255 34.31 12.23 -5.90
C ARG A 255 35.76 11.79 -6.04
N THR A 256 36.10 10.59 -5.56
CA THR A 256 37.44 10.01 -5.74
C THR A 256 37.83 9.90 -7.21
N ARG A 257 36.89 9.62 -8.12
CA ARG A 257 37.16 9.62 -9.57
C ARG A 257 37.42 11.01 -10.14
N LYS A 258 36.69 12.04 -9.70
CA LYS A 258 36.80 13.41 -10.23
C LYS A 258 38.01 14.16 -9.68
N ASP A 259 38.45 13.82 -8.47
CA ASP A 259 39.65 14.38 -7.85
C ASP A 259 40.95 13.83 -8.48
N SER A 260 40.85 12.86 -9.40
CA SER A 260 41.93 12.40 -10.28
C SER A 260 41.89 13.19 -11.62
N PRO A 261 42.76 14.20 -11.82
CA PRO A 261 42.75 14.98 -13.06
C PRO A 261 43.24 14.15 -14.25
N GLU A 262 42.59 14.30 -15.41
CA GLU A 262 43.13 13.91 -16.72
C GLU A 262 44.45 14.68 -16.95
N VAL A 263 45.58 14.06 -16.63
CA VAL A 263 46.89 14.57 -17.03
C VAL A 263 47.32 13.79 -18.26
N GLU A 264 47.21 14.43 -19.43
CA GLU A 264 47.97 14.03 -20.61
C GLU A 264 49.48 14.08 -20.25
N HIS A 265 50.13 12.92 -20.35
CA HIS A 265 51.58 12.69 -20.36
C HIS A 265 52.40 13.18 -19.15
N SER A 266 52.69 12.27 -18.21
CA SER A 266 54.06 12.10 -17.69
C SER A 266 54.24 10.73 -17.01
N ASP A 267 55.24 9.99 -17.48
CA ASP A 267 55.58 8.60 -17.21
C ASP A 267 56.14 8.38 -15.78
N SER A 268 55.28 8.44 -14.76
CA SER A 268 55.67 8.20 -13.36
C SER A 268 54.53 7.55 -12.54
N GLU A 269 54.11 6.37 -12.96
CA GLU A 269 52.93 5.63 -12.47
C GLU A 269 53.19 4.70 -11.28
N LEU A 270 53.89 5.16 -10.23
CA LEU A 270 54.14 4.31 -9.04
C LEU A 270 53.79 4.95 -7.69
N GLY A 271 53.30 6.20 -7.67
CA GLY A 271 52.97 6.93 -6.43
C GLY A 271 51.52 7.38 -6.25
N LEU A 272 50.68 7.28 -7.30
CA LEU A 272 49.30 7.80 -7.28
C LEU A 272 48.23 6.72 -7.05
N ASN A 273 48.52 5.45 -7.33
CA ASN A 273 47.56 4.35 -7.16
C ASN A 273 47.27 4.01 -5.69
N GLY A 274 48.27 4.08 -4.80
CA GLY A 274 48.09 3.72 -3.38
C GLY A 274 47.04 4.56 -2.67
N ASN A 275 47.02 5.87 -2.89
CA ASN A 275 46.04 6.76 -2.25
C ASN A 275 44.61 6.50 -2.75
N GLN A 276 44.43 6.19 -4.03
CA GLN A 276 43.12 5.90 -4.61
C GLN A 276 42.60 4.52 -4.16
N GLU A 277 43.47 3.53 -4.03
CA GLU A 277 43.14 2.21 -3.48
C GLU A 277 42.77 2.30 -2.00
N GLU A 278 43.46 3.12 -1.21
CA GLU A 278 43.14 3.38 0.19
C GLU A 278 41.77 4.09 0.36
N GLU A 279 41.50 5.12 -0.44
CA GLU A 279 40.21 5.83 -0.43
C GLU A 279 39.05 4.91 -0.83
N THR A 280 39.20 4.14 -1.91
CA THR A 280 38.16 3.19 -2.34
C THR A 280 37.95 2.08 -1.30
N SER A 281 39.01 1.61 -0.65
CA SER A 281 38.92 0.66 0.44
C SER A 281 38.20 1.24 1.66
N ALA A 282 38.43 2.51 1.99
CA ALA A 282 37.71 3.20 3.06
C ALA A 282 36.22 3.33 2.75
N ILE A 283 35.85 3.63 1.49
CA ILE A 283 34.45 3.66 1.04
C ILE A 283 33.80 2.29 1.22
N LYS A 284 34.44 1.20 0.75
CA LYS A 284 33.93 -0.17 0.92
C LYS A 284 33.73 -0.54 2.40
N ARG A 285 34.66 -0.17 3.30
CA ARG A 285 34.53 -0.43 4.75
C ARG A 285 33.35 0.33 5.36
N SER A 286 33.12 1.57 4.95
CA SER A 286 31.97 2.37 5.39
C SER A 286 30.63 1.79 4.91
N GLU A 287 30.60 1.26 3.67
CA GLU A 287 29.45 0.57 3.10
C GLU A 287 29.14 -0.71 3.88
N LEU A 288 30.15 -1.53 4.13
CA LEU A 288 30.05 -2.77 4.90
C LEU A 288 29.50 -2.49 6.30
N ALA A 289 30.03 -1.50 7.01
CA ALA A 289 29.56 -1.14 8.35
C ALA A 289 28.08 -0.72 8.34
N SER A 290 27.67 0.08 7.35
CA SER A 290 26.29 0.55 7.21
C SER A 290 25.32 -0.60 6.85
N ALA A 291 25.73 -1.45 5.90
CA ALA A 291 24.95 -2.62 5.48
C ALA A 291 24.83 -3.66 6.61
N ALA A 292 25.89 -3.87 7.40
CA ALA A 292 25.88 -4.78 8.54
C ALA A 292 24.96 -4.28 9.66
N SER A 293 24.98 -2.97 9.95
CA SER A 293 24.03 -2.34 10.89
C SER A 293 22.57 -2.52 10.42
N LEU A 294 22.32 -2.33 9.13
CA LEU A 294 20.99 -2.53 8.54
C LEU A 294 20.52 -3.98 8.64
N ALA A 295 21.41 -4.94 8.34
CA ALA A 295 21.12 -6.37 8.46
C ALA A 295 20.83 -6.79 9.90
N ALA A 296 21.59 -6.29 10.88
CA ALA A 296 21.34 -6.54 12.29
C ALA A 296 19.95 -6.05 12.74
N ARG A 297 19.55 -4.85 12.30
CA ARG A 297 18.21 -4.30 12.56
C ARG A 297 17.10 -5.16 11.94
N MET A 298 17.33 -5.71 10.75
CA MET A 298 16.38 -6.63 10.11
C MET A 298 16.30 -7.96 10.85
N ASP A 299 17.43 -8.51 11.27
CA ASP A 299 17.49 -9.76 12.04
C ASP A 299 16.72 -9.62 13.37
N GLU A 300 16.88 -8.51 14.08
CA GLU A 300 16.14 -8.21 15.31
C GLU A 300 14.62 -8.21 15.09
N LEU A 301 14.15 -7.56 14.02
CA LEU A 301 12.73 -7.53 13.67
C LEU A 301 12.20 -8.94 13.35
N MET A 302 12.98 -9.72 12.60
CA MET A 302 12.61 -11.05 12.14
C MET A 302 12.61 -12.11 13.25
N LEU A 303 13.10 -11.80 14.46
CA LEU A 303 12.92 -12.69 15.63
C LEU A 303 11.46 -12.87 16.03
N SER A 304 10.58 -11.91 15.67
CA SER A 304 9.19 -11.92 16.09
C SER A 304 8.22 -12.32 14.95
N PRO A 305 7.32 -13.30 15.16
CA PRO A 305 6.21 -13.54 14.23
C PRO A 305 5.28 -12.32 14.17
N PRO A 306 4.79 -11.89 12.99
CA PRO A 306 4.79 -12.55 11.68
C PRO A 306 5.94 -12.14 10.73
N PHE A 307 6.93 -11.39 11.18
CA PHE A 307 7.97 -10.83 10.30
C PHE A 307 8.93 -11.91 9.75
N ASP A 308 9.09 -13.01 10.48
CA ASP A 308 9.94 -14.15 10.11
C ASP A 308 9.48 -14.88 8.83
N THR A 309 8.19 -14.88 8.54
CA THR A 309 7.60 -15.68 7.44
C THR A 309 7.17 -14.83 6.24
N TYR A 310 7.25 -13.50 6.34
CA TYR A 310 6.74 -12.63 5.29
C TYR A 310 7.67 -12.64 4.05
N PRO A 311 7.16 -13.00 2.86
CA PRO A 311 8.00 -13.23 1.67
C PRO A 311 8.90 -12.06 1.28
N SER A 312 8.38 -10.82 1.30
CA SER A 312 9.17 -9.66 0.88
C SER A 312 10.30 -9.33 1.86
N LEU A 313 10.11 -9.60 3.16
CA LEU A 313 11.17 -9.43 4.15
C LEU A 313 12.25 -10.50 4.03
N LEU A 314 11.85 -11.76 3.82
CA LEU A 314 12.77 -12.87 3.56
C LEU A 314 13.61 -12.63 2.30
N GLN A 315 12.97 -12.19 1.21
CA GLN A 315 13.66 -11.84 -0.02
C GLN A 315 14.66 -10.71 0.20
N LEU A 316 14.25 -9.65 0.90
CA LEU A 316 15.12 -8.50 1.17
C LEU A 316 16.31 -8.90 2.05
N ARG A 317 16.08 -9.67 3.11
CA ARG A 317 17.14 -10.17 3.99
C ARG A 317 18.12 -11.09 3.27
N GLY A 318 17.61 -11.95 2.39
CA GLY A 318 18.43 -12.82 1.54
C GLY A 318 19.30 -12.03 0.56
N ALA A 319 18.75 -11.00 -0.07
CA ALA A 319 19.50 -10.11 -0.96
C ALA A 319 20.59 -9.32 -0.20
N ILE A 320 20.30 -8.80 0.99
CA ILE A 320 21.28 -8.10 1.83
C ILE A 320 22.39 -9.05 2.30
N ALA A 321 22.06 -10.29 2.64
CA ALA A 321 23.07 -11.30 2.98
C ALA A 321 24.06 -11.52 1.81
N LEU A 322 23.56 -11.65 0.58
CA LEU A 322 24.44 -11.79 -0.58
C LEU A 322 25.28 -10.54 -0.83
N TRP A 323 24.66 -9.36 -0.71
CA TRP A 323 25.37 -8.08 -0.80
C TRP A 323 26.50 -7.98 0.24
N LEU A 324 26.23 -8.34 1.50
CA LEU A 324 27.26 -8.41 2.54
C LEU A 324 28.36 -9.42 2.22
N ALA A 325 27.99 -10.61 1.73
CA ALA A 325 28.97 -11.64 1.35
C ALA A 325 29.91 -11.18 0.22
N ASP A 326 29.40 -10.40 -0.73
CA ASP A 326 30.23 -9.78 -1.77
C ASP A 326 31.07 -8.64 -1.19
N LEU A 327 30.52 -7.79 -0.32
CA LEU A 327 31.29 -6.73 0.34
C LEU A 327 32.46 -7.28 1.14
N TYR A 328 32.24 -8.30 1.98
CA TYR A 328 33.30 -8.97 2.75
C TYR A 328 34.43 -9.51 1.85
N ARG A 329 34.08 -10.05 0.68
CA ARG A 329 35.06 -10.54 -0.29
C ARG A 329 35.84 -9.39 -0.95
N THR A 330 35.20 -8.26 -1.21
CA THR A 330 35.84 -7.10 -1.84
C THR A 330 36.67 -6.25 -0.90
N THR A 331 36.49 -6.40 0.43
CA THR A 331 37.27 -5.68 1.46
C THR A 331 38.47 -6.47 1.97
N ALA A 332 38.60 -7.73 1.57
CA ALA A 332 39.67 -8.63 2.01
C ALA A 332 40.96 -8.41 1.21
N ASP A 333 41.43 -7.15 1.19
CA ASP A 333 42.62 -6.73 0.46
C ASP A 333 43.93 -6.88 1.31
N SER A 334 43.86 -7.52 2.49
CA SER A 334 44.99 -7.84 3.39
C SER A 334 45.05 -9.34 3.69
N ASP A 335 46.21 -9.97 3.45
CA ASP A 335 46.42 -11.43 3.64
C ASP A 335 46.05 -11.94 5.06
N ASP A 336 46.12 -11.08 6.09
CA ASP A 336 45.80 -11.44 7.49
C ASP A 336 44.30 -11.35 7.85
N ASP A 337 43.50 -10.52 7.16
CA ASP A 337 42.04 -10.39 7.41
C ASP A 337 41.20 -11.33 6.52
N ASP A 338 41.88 -12.06 5.66
CA ASP A 338 41.32 -12.76 4.51
C ASP A 338 40.47 -13.97 4.95
N ASP A 339 40.94 -14.72 5.96
CA ASP A 339 40.24 -15.90 6.47
C ASP A 339 38.99 -15.56 7.28
N GLU A 340 39.04 -14.52 8.13
CA GLU A 340 37.86 -14.06 8.88
C GLU A 340 36.77 -13.52 7.96
N ASN A 341 37.15 -12.75 6.93
CA ASN A 341 36.21 -12.20 5.97
C ASN A 341 35.60 -13.28 5.08
N LYS A 342 36.37 -14.31 4.69
CA LYS A 342 35.85 -15.50 4.01
C LYS A 342 34.85 -16.25 4.89
N GLU A 343 35.13 -16.42 6.18
CA GLU A 343 34.21 -17.05 7.11
C GLU A 343 32.90 -16.23 7.24
N ARG A 344 33.00 -14.91 7.45
CA ARG A 344 31.83 -14.00 7.50
C ARG A 344 31.01 -14.04 6.21
N ALA A 345 31.66 -14.04 5.05
CA ALA A 345 30.99 -14.17 3.76
C ALA A 345 30.26 -15.52 3.62
N SER A 346 30.86 -16.61 4.11
CA SER A 346 30.23 -17.94 4.11
C SER A 346 29.00 -18.00 5.02
N MET A 347 29.07 -17.35 6.19
CA MET A 347 27.95 -17.24 7.13
C MET A 347 26.78 -16.46 6.51
N GLU A 348 27.05 -15.32 5.86
CA GLU A 348 25.99 -14.56 5.20
C GLU A 348 25.39 -15.32 4.00
N ARG A 349 26.19 -16.04 3.20
CA ARG A 349 25.65 -16.94 2.16
C ARG A 349 24.76 -18.03 2.73
N ALA A 350 25.14 -18.63 3.87
CA ALA A 350 24.30 -19.61 4.55
C ALA A 350 22.98 -18.99 5.06
N LYS A 351 23.01 -17.74 5.56
CA LYS A 351 21.79 -17.00 5.92
C LYS A 351 20.90 -16.71 4.71
N ALA A 352 21.47 -16.34 3.57
CA ALA A 352 20.73 -16.16 2.33
C ALA A 352 20.01 -17.45 1.91
N ARG A 353 20.71 -18.59 1.93
CA ARG A 353 20.12 -19.92 1.64
C ARG A 353 18.95 -20.23 2.58
N ARG A 354 19.11 -20.03 3.89
CA ARG A 354 18.01 -20.21 4.87
C ARG A 354 16.80 -19.34 4.55
N CYS A 355 17.00 -18.09 4.13
CA CYS A 355 15.90 -17.21 3.74
C CYS A 355 15.19 -17.70 2.48
N LEU A 356 15.94 -18.18 1.48
CA LEU A 356 15.40 -18.77 0.26
C LEU A 356 14.63 -20.07 0.52
N ASP A 357 15.12 -20.93 1.41
CA ASP A 357 14.44 -22.18 1.78
C ASP A 357 13.10 -21.89 2.48
N ARG A 358 13.08 -20.89 3.36
CA ARG A 358 11.83 -20.41 3.98
C ARG A 358 10.87 -19.80 2.96
N LEU A 359 11.38 -19.07 1.97
CA LEU A 359 10.57 -18.51 0.89
C LEU A 359 9.96 -19.61 0.01
N LYS A 360 10.74 -20.65 -0.31
CA LYS A 360 10.27 -21.85 -1.02
C LYS A 360 9.20 -22.59 -0.21
N ALA A 361 9.40 -22.74 1.10
CA ALA A 361 8.41 -23.34 2.01
C ALA A 361 7.10 -22.55 2.07
N ALA A 362 7.16 -21.22 1.92
CA ALA A 362 5.99 -20.35 1.80
C ALA A 362 5.29 -20.43 0.42
N GLY A 363 5.80 -21.22 -0.51
CA GLY A 363 5.22 -21.40 -1.85
C GLY A 363 5.46 -20.23 -2.81
N VAL A 364 6.40 -19.32 -2.47
CA VAL A 364 6.75 -18.18 -3.32
C VAL A 364 8.02 -18.52 -4.10
N THR A 365 7.95 -18.43 -5.43
CA THR A 365 9.12 -18.64 -6.29
C THR A 365 10.12 -17.50 -6.07
N ALA A 366 11.34 -17.85 -5.66
CA ALA A 366 12.41 -16.86 -5.55
C ALA A 366 12.79 -16.33 -6.95
N PRO A 367 13.25 -15.07 -7.07
CA PRO A 367 13.83 -14.55 -8.30
C PRO A 367 14.96 -15.46 -8.80
N GLN A 368 14.98 -15.77 -10.10
CA GLN A 368 16.00 -16.64 -10.72
C GLN A 368 17.44 -16.18 -10.39
N MET A 369 17.67 -14.87 -10.35
CA MET A 369 18.94 -14.24 -9.98
C MET A 369 19.47 -14.63 -8.59
N LEU A 370 18.60 -14.99 -7.64
CA LEU A 370 19.00 -15.42 -6.30
C LEU A 370 19.21 -16.94 -6.22
N MET A 371 18.63 -17.71 -7.14
CA MET A 371 18.79 -19.17 -7.19
C MET A 371 20.18 -19.53 -7.73
N ASP A 372 20.63 -18.87 -8.80
CA ASP A 372 21.91 -19.15 -9.46
C ASP A 372 23.15 -18.83 -8.59
N ILE A 373 23.01 -17.96 -7.59
CA ILE A 373 24.08 -17.59 -6.64
C ILE A 373 24.10 -18.55 -5.44
N SER A 374 23.06 -19.37 -5.29
CA SER A 374 22.88 -20.32 -4.20
C SER A 374 23.15 -21.77 -4.59
N ASP A 375 23.51 -22.06 -5.84
CA ASP A 375 24.13 -23.34 -6.22
C ASP A 375 25.65 -23.14 -6.26
#